data_AF-A0A378L1A0-F1
#
_entry.id   AF-A0A378L1A0-F1
#
_cell.length_a   1.000
_cell.length_b   1.000
_cell.length_c   1.000
_cell.angle_alpha   90.00
_cell.angle_beta   90.00
_cell.angle_gamma   90.00
#
_symmetry.space_group_name_H-M   'P 1'
#
loop_
_entity.id
_entity.type
_entity.pdbx_description
1 polymer ?
#
loop_
_entity_poly.entity_id
_entity_poly.type
_entity_poly.pdbx_seq_one_letter_code
_entity_poly.pdbx_strand_id
1 'polypeptide(L)' 'MGLSGISPLSLLLIFGIIVALFGTSKLKTIGSDLGEAIKNFRKAMNDDSSTETKNDDKSL' A
#
# COMPACT_ATOMS: atom_id res chain seq x y z
N MET A 1 8.41 26.03 9.43
CA MET A 1 6.94 25.83 9.28
C MET A 1 6.74 24.48 8.62
N GLY A 2 6.89 23.40 9.39
CA GLY A 2 6.78 22.03 8.88
C GLY A 2 5.33 21.53 8.93
N LEU A 3 5.10 20.32 8.41
CA LEU A 3 3.82 19.59 8.37
C LEU A 3 3.22 19.27 9.76
N SER A 4 3.67 19.93 10.85
CA SER A 4 3.23 19.72 12.23
C SER A 4 1.78 20.16 12.50
N GLY A 5 1.07 20.67 11.49
CA GLY A 5 -0.36 21.02 11.55
C GLY A 5 -1.30 19.97 10.94
N ILE A 6 -0.77 18.97 10.23
CA ILE A 6 -1.62 17.89 9.70
C ILE A 6 -1.70 16.80 10.76
N SER A 7 -2.67 16.97 11.67
CA SER A 7 -3.05 15.92 12.60
C SER A 7 -3.55 14.71 11.80
N PRO A 8 -3.15 13.47 12.14
CA PRO A 8 -3.68 12.25 11.53
C PRO A 8 -5.22 12.18 11.54
N LEU A 9 -5.88 12.85 12.50
CA LEU A 9 -7.34 12.96 12.57
C LEU A 9 -7.94 13.78 11.42
N SER A 10 -7.22 14.79 10.91
CA SER A 10 -7.68 15.57 9.75
C SER A 10 -7.79 14.68 8.51
N LEU A 11 -6.84 13.78 8.30
CA LEU A 11 -6.90 12.80 7.20
C LEU A 11 -8.11 11.86 7.33
N LEU A 12 -8.45 11.45 8.55
CA LEU A 12 -9.64 10.63 8.82
C LEU A 12 -10.94 11.38 8.49
N LEU A 13 -11.02 12.68 8.82
CA LEU A 13 -12.18 13.51 8.50
C LEU A 13 -12.36 13.66 6.99
N ILE A 14 -11.28 14.00 6.27
CA ILE A 14 -11.30 14.08 4.80
C ILE A 14 -11.71 12.74 4.20
N PHE A 15 -11.13 11.64 4.69
CA PHE A 15 -11.47 10.29 4.22
C PHE A 15 -12.96 9.97 4.46
N GLY A 16 -13.51 10.34 5.61
CA GLY A 16 -14.93 10.19 5.91
C GLY A 16 -15.82 10.94 4.91
N ILE A 17 -15.45 12.16 4.54
CA ILE A 17 -16.19 12.94 3.52
C ILE A 17 -16.11 12.24 2.15
N ILE A 18 -14.94 11.77 1.75
CA ILE A 18 -14.77 11.04 0.48
C ILE A 18 -15.64 9.77 0.48
N VAL A 19 -15.63 9.00 1.57
CA VAL A 19 -16.48 7.81 1.72
C VAL A 19 -17.96 8.18 1.63
N ALA A 20 -18.38 9.30 2.22
CA ALA A 20 -19.78 9.75 2.17
C ALA A 20 -20.21 10.19 0.76
N LEU A 21 -19.35 10.87 0.01
CA LEU A 21 -19.64 11.33 -1.35
C LEU A 21 -19.67 10.19 -2.38
N PHE A 22 -18.68 9.30 -2.31
CA PHE A 22 -18.50 8.24 -3.30
C PHE A 22 -19.17 6.93 -2.89
N GLY A 23 -19.49 6.76 -1.62
CA GLY A 23 -19.98 5.51 -1.03
C GLY A 23 -18.86 4.45 -0.92
N THR A 24 -19.00 3.54 0.05
CA THR A 24 -18.02 2.46 0.27
C THR A 24 -17.91 1.48 -0.89
N SER A 25 -18.97 1.34 -1.71
CA SER A 25 -18.98 0.42 -2.85
C SER A 25 -17.97 0.82 -3.94
N LYS A 26 -17.92 2.12 -4.31
CA LYS A 26 -16.95 2.60 -5.31
C LYS A 26 -15.52 2.52 -4.79
N LEU A 27 -15.31 2.87 -3.52
CA LEU A 27 -14.00 2.76 -2.87
C LEU A 27 -13.52 1.31 -2.79
N LYS A 28 -14.42 0.34 -2.58
CA LYS A 28 -14.07 -1.08 -2.56
C LYS A 28 -13.62 -1.58 -3.93
N THR A 29 -14.38 -1.29 -4.99
CA THR A 29 -14.03 -1.73 -6.35
C THR A 29 -12.67 -1.15 -6.78
N ILE A 30 -12.51 0.16 -6.66
CA ILE A 30 -11.27 0.86 -7.03
C ILE A 30 -10.12 0.41 -6.11
N GLY A 31 -10.37 0.26 -4.80
CA GLY A 31 -9.38 -0.17 -3.84
C GLY A 31 -8.90 -1.61 -4.05
N SER A 32 -9.75 -2.51 -4.52
CA SER A 32 -9.35 -3.87 -4.89
C SER A 32 -8.38 -3.86 -6.09
N ASP A 33 -8.72 -3.12 -7.14
CA ASP A 33 -7.89 -3.04 -8.36
C ASP A 33 -6.54 -2.36 -8.09
N LEU A 34 -6.54 -1.24 -7.38
CA LEU A 34 -5.30 -0.56 -6.98
C LEU A 34 -4.50 -1.41 -5.97
N GLY A 35 -5.18 -2.09 -5.05
CA GLY A 35 -4.55 -2.95 -4.05
C GLY A 35 -3.82 -4.12 -4.69
N GLU A 36 -4.40 -4.72 -5.73
CA GLU A 36 -3.77 -5.81 -6.48
C GLU A 36 -2.54 -5.32 -7.27
N ALA A 37 -2.63 -4.16 -7.92
CA ALA A 37 -1.50 -3.53 -8.60
C ALA A 37 -0.34 -3.21 -7.63
N ILE A 38 -0.65 -2.59 -6.49
CA ILE A 38 0.35 -2.27 -5.46
C ILE A 38 0.93 -3.55 -4.84
N LYS A 39 0.12 -4.59 -4.63
CA LYS A 39 0.59 -5.90 -4.11
C LYS A 39 1.61 -6.52 -5.06
N ASN A 40 1.31 -6.54 -6.36
CA ASN A 40 2.22 -7.07 -7.38
C ASN A 40 3.49 -6.22 -7.51
N PHE A 41 3.35 -4.89 -7.46
CA PHE A 41 4.49 -3.96 -7.44
C PHE A 41 5.40 -4.21 -6.23
N ARG A 42 4.83 -4.34 -5.03
CA ARG A 42 5.58 -4.62 -3.81
C ARG A 42 6.22 -5.99 -3.83
N LYS A 43 5.61 -6.97 -4.49
CA LYS A 43 6.17 -8.32 -4.67
C LYS A 43 7.39 -8.29 -5.58
N ALA A 44 7.28 -7.69 -6.77
CA ALA A 44 8.40 -7.56 -7.70
C ALA A 44 9.59 -6.84 -7.04
N MET A 45 9.33 -5.75 -6.31
CA MET A 45 10.39 -5.01 -5.61
C MET A 45 11.01 -5.76 -4.42
N ASN A 46 10.34 -6.78 -3.87
CA ASN A 46 10.91 -7.65 -2.83
C ASN A 46 11.55 -8.93 -3.38
N ASP A 47 11.11 -9.42 -4.54
CA ASP A 47 11.77 -10.53 -5.24
C ASP A 47 13.14 -10.07 -5.77
N ASP A 48 13.26 -8.83 -6.27
CA ASP A 48 14.55 -8.24 -6.63
C ASP A 48 15.52 -8.10 -5.44
N SER A 49 15.01 -7.94 -4.21
CA SER A 49 15.84 -7.85 -2.99
C SER A 49 16.10 -9.20 -2.31
N SER A 50 15.39 -10.27 -2.69
CA SER A 50 15.53 -11.61 -2.09
C SER A 50 16.36 -12.58 -2.94
N THR A 51 16.93 -12.13 -4.07
CA THR A 51 17.73 -12.97 -4.97
C THR A 51 19.23 -13.03 -4.59
N GLU A 52 19.66 -12.39 -3.50
CA GLU A 52 21.06 -12.45 -3.00
C GLU A 52 21.28 -13.33 -1.76
N THR A 53 20.37 -14.25 -1.38
CA THR A 53 20.70 -15.25 -0.35
C THR A 53 19.83 -16.49 -0.50
N LYS A 54 20.30 -17.48 -1.27
CA LYS A 54 19.94 -18.90 -1.17
C LYS A 54 20.67 -19.67 -2.26
N ASN A 55 21.97 -19.88 -2.12
CA ASN A 55 22.73 -20.95 -2.79
C ASN A 55 24.16 -20.98 -2.24
N ASP A 56 24.35 -21.27 -0.94
CA ASP A 56 25.66 -21.67 -0.38
C ASP A 56 25.43 -22.58 0.84
N ASP A 57 24.62 -23.63 0.67
CA ASP A 57 24.64 -24.79 1.57
C ASP A 57 24.17 -26.00 0.77
N LYS A 58 25.14 -26.76 0.24
CA LYS A 58 25.11 -28.21 -0.01
C LYS A 58 26.05 -28.57 -1.17
N SER A 59 27.32 -28.82 -0.85
CA SER A 59 28.07 -30.03 -1.25
C SER A 59 29.55 -29.89 -0.88
N LEU A 60 29.98 -30.83 -0.03
CA LEU A 60 31.31 -31.45 0.10
C LEU A 60 32.50 -30.57 0.53
#